data_AF-A0A6P8C0Z4-F1
#
_entry.id   AF-A0A6P8C0Z4-F1
#
_cell.length_a   1.000
_cell.length_b   1.000
_cell.length_c   1.000
_cell.angle_alpha   90.00
_cell.angle_beta   90.00
_cell.angle_gamma   90.00
#
_symmetry.space_group_name_H-M   'P 1'
#
loop_
_entity.id
_entity.type
_entity.pdbx_description
1 polymer ?
#
loop_
_entity_poly.entity_id
_entity_poly.type
_entity_poly.pdbx_seq_one_letter_code
_entity_poly.pdbx_strand_id
1 'polypeptide(L)'
;MASRDQALSLLAAANNHGDLAVKLSSLKQVRDILLAVDPSLASELFPYLAELQSSPQSLVRKSLVEIVEEIGSKAMEYLAVLMPVLLALLRDADPDVAAQSVISGTKLFSGILEEMAVQMHHRGKVERWLEDLWTWMVKFKDDVYTIAIEIGPVRTRLLALKFLETYVLLFSPDKNDSGRPVVAGSRHVFNVSWLVGGHPVLDPAVYIAEAKRIVGTLFDLLKTASSLPGCLTVTIVNW
;
A
#
# COMPACT_ATOMS: atom_id res chain seq x y z
N MET A 1 14.28 -9.65 25.15
CA MET A 1 13.34 -9.54 26.28
C MET A 1 13.13 -8.07 26.66
N ALA A 2 14.14 -7.34 27.13
CA ALA A 2 13.98 -5.92 27.53
C ALA A 2 13.35 -5.00 26.47
N SER A 3 13.75 -5.10 25.19
CA SER A 3 13.19 -4.29 24.09
C SER A 3 11.73 -4.62 23.78
N ARG A 4 11.32 -5.89 23.95
CA ARG A 4 9.96 -6.35 23.73
C ARG A 4 9.02 -5.85 24.82
N ASP A 5 9.41 -5.99 26.08
CA ASP A 5 8.60 -5.53 27.22
C ASP A 5 8.45 -4.00 27.22
N GLN A 6 9.51 -3.29 26.82
CA GLN A 6 9.47 -1.85 26.58
C GLN A 6 8.48 -1.50 25.46
N ALA A 7 8.55 -2.18 24.31
CA ALA A 7 7.65 -1.94 23.19
C ALA A 7 6.18 -2.19 23.57
N LEU A 8 5.90 -3.27 24.30
CA LEU A 8 4.55 -3.57 24.82
C LEU A 8 4.04 -2.49 25.77
N SER A 9 4.91 -1.97 26.65
CA SER A 9 4.56 -0.88 27.55
C SER A 9 4.23 0.41 26.78
N LEU A 10 5.01 0.72 25.73
CA LEU A 10 4.76 1.88 24.86
C LEU A 10 3.49 1.71 24.01
N LEU A 11 3.21 0.50 23.51
CA LEU A 11 1.97 0.18 22.80
C LEU A 11 0.75 0.36 23.71
N ALA A 12 0.84 -0.12 24.96
CA ALA A 12 -0.20 0.10 25.96
C ALA A 12 -0.42 1.59 26.25
N ALA A 13 0.65 2.39 26.32
CA ALA A 13 0.55 3.84 26.46
C ALA A 13 -0.09 4.49 25.21
N ALA A 14 0.33 4.11 24.01
CA ALA A 14 -0.24 4.59 22.75
C ALA A 14 -1.74 4.29 22.64
N ASN A 15 -2.20 3.15 23.13
CA ASN A 15 -3.60 2.78 23.08
C ASN A 15 -4.42 3.51 24.16
N ASN A 16 -3.93 3.54 25.41
CA ASN A 16 -4.75 3.87 26.58
C ASN A 16 -4.53 5.24 27.21
N HIS A 17 -3.42 5.94 26.91
CA HIS A 17 -3.10 7.19 27.60
C HIS A 17 -4.11 8.32 27.31
N GLY A 18 -4.36 9.25 28.23
CA GLY A 18 -5.31 10.35 28.00
C GLY A 18 -4.80 11.44 27.04
N ASP A 19 -3.49 11.69 27.09
CA ASP A 19 -2.80 12.70 26.27
C ASP A 19 -2.37 12.15 24.90
N LEU A 20 -2.83 12.79 23.82
CA LEU A 20 -2.49 12.49 22.44
C LEU A 20 -0.98 12.64 22.15
N ALA A 21 -0.30 13.63 22.73
CA ALA A 21 1.13 13.84 22.50
C ALA A 21 1.96 12.67 23.03
N VAL A 22 1.56 12.12 24.18
CA VAL A 22 2.18 10.92 24.77
C VAL A 22 1.92 9.70 23.91
N LYS A 23 0.71 9.56 23.36
CA LYS A 23 0.41 8.45 22.44
C LYS A 23 1.28 8.48 21.19
N LEU A 24 1.38 9.64 20.54
CA LEU A 24 2.18 9.80 19.32
C LEU A 24 3.69 9.62 19.59
N SER A 25 4.19 10.15 20.71
CA SER A 25 5.60 9.94 21.08
C SER A 25 5.91 8.48 21.43
N SER A 26 4.95 7.76 22.01
CA SER A 26 5.06 6.33 22.27
C SER A 26 5.07 5.53 20.97
N LEU A 27 4.18 5.84 20.02
CA LEU A 27 4.17 5.19 18.69
C LEU A 27 5.46 5.43 17.92
N LYS A 28 6.02 6.64 17.98
CA LYS A 28 7.31 6.93 17.37
C LYS A 28 8.41 6.04 17.93
N GLN A 29 8.45 5.86 19.25
CA GLN A 29 9.44 4.96 19.89
C GLN A 29 9.20 3.49 19.53
N VAL A 30 7.93 3.04 19.50
CA VAL A 30 7.58 1.69 19.07
C VAL A 30 8.06 1.45 17.65
N ARG A 31 7.79 2.37 16.72
CA ARG A 31 8.29 2.33 15.34
C ARG A 31 9.81 2.21 15.30
N ASP A 32 10.53 3.05 16.04
CA ASP A 32 11.98 3.03 16.04
C ASP A 32 12.54 1.69 16.56
N ILE A 33 11.88 1.07 17.55
CA ILE A 33 12.21 -0.28 18.03
C ILE A 33 11.94 -1.34 16.96
N LEU A 34 10.75 -1.34 16.35
CA LEU A 34 10.34 -2.31 15.32
C LEU A 34 11.31 -2.33 14.14
N LEU A 35 11.83 -1.16 13.77
CA LEU A 35 12.75 -1.01 12.64
C LEU A 35 14.22 -1.31 12.99
N ALA A 36 14.55 -1.47 14.27
CA ALA A 36 15.90 -1.72 14.76
C ALA A 36 16.13 -3.20 15.11
N VAL A 37 15.08 -3.95 15.43
CA VAL A 37 15.17 -5.37 15.78
C VAL A 37 15.01 -6.27 14.55
N ASP A 38 15.33 -7.56 14.72
CA ASP A 38 15.10 -8.58 13.69
C ASP A 38 13.61 -8.65 13.29
N PRO A 39 13.28 -8.74 11.99
CA PRO A 39 11.91 -8.84 11.49
C PRO A 39 11.04 -9.90 12.18
N SER A 40 11.60 -11.07 12.49
CA SER A 40 10.85 -12.15 13.15
C SER A 40 10.43 -11.75 14.57
N LEU A 41 11.32 -11.08 15.32
CA LEU A 41 11.03 -10.55 16.65
C LEU A 41 10.08 -9.35 16.61
N ALA A 42 10.20 -8.49 15.59
CA ALA A 42 9.27 -7.39 15.39
C ALA A 42 7.84 -7.90 15.16
N SER A 43 7.70 -8.99 14.42
CA SER A 43 6.40 -9.57 14.06
C SER A 43 5.56 -9.99 15.28
N GLU A 44 6.19 -10.32 16.40
CA GLU A 44 5.49 -10.65 17.66
C GLU A 44 4.67 -9.47 18.21
N LEU A 45 5.00 -8.24 17.81
CA LEU A 45 4.32 -7.02 18.26
C LEU A 45 3.17 -6.60 17.33
N PHE A 46 3.05 -7.20 16.13
CA PHE A 46 2.08 -6.77 15.12
C PHE A 46 0.62 -6.92 15.54
N PRO A 47 0.21 -7.97 16.29
CA PRO A 47 -1.16 -8.06 16.80
C PRO A 47 -1.54 -6.87 17.68
N TYR A 48 -0.62 -6.37 18.50
CA TYR A 48 -0.83 -5.22 19.37
C TYR A 48 -0.84 -3.89 18.59
N LEU A 49 -0.06 -3.78 17.52
CA LEU A 49 -0.16 -2.66 16.58
C LEU A 49 -1.54 -2.64 15.91
N ALA A 50 -2.06 -3.80 15.52
CA ALA A 50 -3.34 -3.91 14.83
C ALA A 50 -4.51 -3.39 15.69
N GLU A 51 -4.46 -3.54 17.02
CA GLU A 51 -5.47 -3.00 17.94
C GLU A 51 -5.63 -1.47 17.84
N LEU A 52 -4.55 -0.74 17.50
CA LEU A 52 -4.57 0.71 17.39
C LEU A 52 -5.47 1.23 16.26
N GLN A 53 -5.88 0.36 15.32
CA GLN A 53 -6.84 0.72 14.27
C GLN A 53 -8.19 1.17 14.86
N SER A 54 -8.52 0.72 16.08
CA SER A 54 -9.76 1.06 16.78
C SER A 54 -9.61 2.30 17.66
N SER A 55 -8.45 2.97 17.65
CA SER A 55 -8.24 4.19 18.43
C SER A 55 -9.25 5.28 18.04
N PRO A 56 -9.85 5.99 19.01
CA PRO A 56 -10.76 7.11 18.72
C PRO A 56 -10.03 8.28 18.05
N GLN A 57 -8.71 8.36 18.17
CA GLN A 57 -7.90 9.46 17.67
C GLN A 57 -7.41 9.17 16.25
N SER A 58 -7.84 9.97 15.28
CA SER A 58 -7.46 9.77 13.87
C SER A 58 -5.96 9.90 13.63
N LEU A 59 -5.24 10.76 14.36
CA LEU A 59 -3.78 10.87 14.26
C LEU A 59 -3.06 9.56 14.67
N VAL A 60 -3.60 8.82 15.65
CA VAL A 60 -3.04 7.51 16.03
C VAL A 60 -3.25 6.50 14.90
N ARG A 61 -4.46 6.45 14.32
CA ARG A 61 -4.77 5.56 13.19
C ARG A 61 -3.94 5.92 11.95
N LYS A 62 -3.74 7.21 11.68
CA LYS A 62 -2.86 7.69 10.60
C LYS A 62 -1.41 7.26 10.82
N SER A 63 -0.86 7.45 12.02
CA SER A 63 0.49 6.99 12.34
C SER A 63 0.64 5.48 12.27
N LEU A 64 -0.41 4.72 12.61
CA LEU A 64 -0.41 3.26 12.43
C LEU A 64 -0.22 2.89 10.95
N VAL A 65 -0.94 3.54 10.02
CA VAL A 65 -0.80 3.31 8.57
C VAL A 65 0.64 3.58 8.10
N GLU A 66 1.25 4.68 8.57
CA GLU A 66 2.64 5.02 8.25
C GLU A 66 3.61 3.96 8.78
N ILE A 67 3.39 3.43 9.99
CA ILE A 67 4.20 2.34 10.55
C ILE A 67 4.04 1.05 9.73
N VAL A 68 2.83 0.71 9.28
CA VAL A 68 2.58 -0.46 8.42
C VAL A 68 3.37 -0.35 7.11
N GLU A 69 3.44 0.84 6.51
CA GLU A 69 4.27 1.11 5.32
C GLU A 69 5.76 0.84 5.58
N GLU A 70 6.29 1.38 6.68
CA GLU A 70 7.70 1.25 7.05
C GLU A 70 8.07 -0.22 7.36
N ILE A 71 7.17 -0.95 8.03
CA ILE A 71 7.29 -2.39 8.26
C ILE A 71 7.37 -3.14 6.92
N GLY A 72 6.50 -2.82 5.96
CA GLY A 72 6.53 -3.46 4.64
C GLY A 72 7.84 -3.27 3.87
N SER A 73 8.65 -2.27 4.22
CA SER A 73 9.97 -2.04 3.63
C SER A 73 11.10 -2.84 4.31
N LYS A 74 10.92 -3.31 5.55
CA LYS A 74 11.96 -4.00 6.33
C LYS A 74 11.63 -5.45 6.72
N ALA A 75 10.36 -5.77 6.83
CA ALA A 75 9.83 -7.02 7.37
C ALA A 75 8.62 -7.48 6.54
N MET A 76 8.74 -7.38 5.21
CA MET A 76 7.65 -7.67 4.27
C MET A 76 7.04 -9.06 4.48
N GLU A 77 7.86 -10.08 4.75
CA GLU A 77 7.42 -11.46 4.97
C GLU A 77 6.39 -11.63 6.11
N TYR A 78 6.36 -10.71 7.08
CA TYR A 78 5.43 -10.72 8.21
C TYR A 78 4.25 -9.74 8.04
N LEU A 79 4.22 -8.97 6.96
CA LEU A 79 3.25 -7.88 6.74
C LEU A 79 1.81 -8.39 6.64
N ALA A 80 1.59 -9.67 6.29
CA ALA A 80 0.28 -10.25 6.06
C ALA A 80 -0.68 -10.05 7.25
N VAL A 81 -0.16 -10.04 8.48
CA VAL A 81 -0.92 -9.79 9.72
C VAL A 81 -1.52 -8.39 9.78
N LEU A 82 -0.88 -7.41 9.15
CA LEU A 82 -1.28 -5.99 9.15
C LEU A 82 -2.08 -5.61 7.91
N MET A 83 -2.20 -6.49 6.91
CA MET A 83 -2.98 -6.21 5.70
C MET A 83 -4.47 -5.94 5.95
N PRO A 84 -5.17 -6.67 6.85
CA PRO A 84 -6.54 -6.32 7.22
C PRO A 84 -6.68 -4.92 7.82
N VAL A 85 -5.66 -4.45 8.55
CA VAL A 85 -5.63 -3.11 9.15
C VAL A 85 -5.57 -2.05 8.07
N LEU A 86 -4.68 -2.22 7.08
CA LEU A 86 -4.60 -1.28 5.95
C LEU A 86 -5.94 -1.18 5.19
N LEU A 87 -6.59 -2.31 4.92
CA LEU A 87 -7.88 -2.32 4.21
C LEU A 87 -9.00 -1.69 5.05
N ALA A 88 -9.03 -1.94 6.37
CA ALA A 88 -9.99 -1.30 7.25
C ALA A 88 -9.83 0.23 7.27
N LEU A 89 -8.58 0.71 7.39
CA LEU A 89 -8.26 2.14 7.45
C LEU A 89 -8.36 2.85 6.08
N LEU A 90 -8.34 2.10 4.98
CA LEU A 90 -8.69 2.62 3.66
C LEU A 90 -10.13 3.12 3.59
N ARG A 91 -11.02 2.56 4.42
CA ARG A 91 -12.44 2.94 4.55
C ARG A 91 -12.71 3.76 5.82
N ASP A 92 -11.69 4.37 6.40
CA ASP A 92 -11.81 5.16 7.62
C ASP A 92 -12.79 6.34 7.44
N ALA A 93 -13.53 6.66 8.49
CA ALA A 93 -14.44 7.79 8.51
C ALA A 93 -13.70 9.14 8.44
N ASP A 94 -12.46 9.19 8.94
CA ASP A 94 -11.59 10.36 8.80
C ASP A 94 -10.91 10.31 7.41
N PRO A 95 -11.19 11.30 6.54
CA PRO A 95 -10.67 11.31 5.17
C PRO A 95 -9.14 11.41 5.12
N ASP A 96 -8.47 11.95 6.14
CA ASP A 96 -7.01 12.03 6.17
C ASP A 96 -6.36 10.68 6.48
N VAL A 97 -7.02 9.83 7.27
CA VAL A 97 -6.60 8.45 7.52
C VAL A 97 -6.82 7.60 6.26
N ALA A 98 -7.98 7.72 5.63
CA ALA A 98 -8.26 7.03 4.36
C ALA A 98 -7.27 7.43 3.26
N ALA A 99 -7.01 8.74 3.12
CA ALA A 99 -6.02 9.25 2.19
C ALA A 99 -4.59 8.76 2.49
N GLN A 100 -4.19 8.71 3.76
CA GLN A 100 -2.89 8.14 4.14
C GLN A 100 -2.82 6.65 3.78
N SER A 101 -3.90 5.91 3.94
CA SER A 101 -4.00 4.49 3.58
C SER A 101 -3.83 4.27 2.07
N VAL A 102 -4.38 5.16 1.24
CA VAL A 102 -4.12 5.14 -0.22
C VAL A 102 -2.64 5.37 -0.50
N ILE A 103 -2.02 6.38 0.12
CA ILE A 103 -0.60 6.74 -0.09
C ILE A 103 0.33 5.58 0.30
N SER A 104 0.18 5.09 1.52
CA SER A 104 1.02 4.02 2.06
C SER A 104 0.76 2.70 1.34
N GLY A 105 -0.49 2.36 1.06
CA GLY A 105 -0.85 1.18 0.28
C GLY A 105 -0.34 1.23 -1.17
N THR A 106 -0.26 2.41 -1.79
CA THR A 106 0.36 2.56 -3.13
C THR A 106 1.84 2.17 -3.10
N LYS A 107 2.59 2.62 -2.08
CA LYS A 107 4.01 2.27 -1.96
C LYS A 107 4.21 0.78 -1.66
N LEU A 108 3.36 0.20 -0.82
CA LEU A 108 3.36 -1.24 -0.55
C LEU A 108 3.05 -2.04 -1.81
N PHE A 109 2.04 -1.62 -2.58
CA PHE A 109 1.69 -2.25 -3.85
C PHE A 109 2.89 -2.31 -4.80
N SER A 110 3.57 -1.18 -5.02
CA SER A 110 4.76 -1.13 -5.87
C SER A 110 5.90 -2.00 -5.33
N GLY A 111 6.17 -1.94 -4.01
CA GLY A 111 7.25 -2.71 -3.40
C GLY A 111 7.01 -4.23 -3.43
N ILE A 112 5.78 -4.68 -3.17
CA ILE A 112 5.40 -6.09 -3.27
C ILE A 112 5.51 -6.58 -4.71
N LEU A 113 5.03 -5.80 -5.68
CA LEU A 113 5.13 -6.14 -7.10
C LEU A 113 6.59 -6.23 -7.58
N GLU A 114 7.43 -5.28 -7.15
CA GLU A 114 8.87 -5.27 -7.42
C GLU A 114 9.53 -6.54 -6.87
N GLU A 115 9.28 -6.90 -5.61
CA GLU A 115 9.82 -8.11 -4.99
C GLU A 115 9.33 -9.38 -5.72
N MET A 116 8.06 -9.44 -6.12
CA MET A 116 7.55 -10.58 -6.89
C MET A 116 8.27 -10.73 -8.22
N ALA A 117 8.49 -9.61 -8.93
CA ALA A 117 9.20 -9.61 -10.20
C ALA A 117 10.65 -10.05 -10.03
N VAL A 118 11.32 -9.60 -8.97
CA VAL A 118 12.69 -10.00 -8.62
C VAL A 118 12.77 -11.50 -8.32
N GLN A 119 11.85 -12.04 -7.52
CA GLN A 119 11.81 -13.48 -7.22
C GLN A 119 11.54 -14.31 -8.48
N MET A 120 10.59 -13.88 -9.32
CA MET A 120 10.33 -14.52 -10.60
C MET A 120 11.55 -14.49 -11.53
N HIS A 121 12.20 -13.34 -11.67
CA HIS A 121 13.33 -13.18 -12.57
C HIS A 121 14.55 -13.99 -12.12
N HIS A 122 14.88 -13.98 -10.82
CA HIS A 122 16.08 -14.64 -10.30
C HIS A 122 15.89 -16.13 -10.01
N ARG A 123 14.72 -16.55 -9.51
CA ARG A 123 14.48 -17.91 -9.02
C ARG A 123 13.47 -18.68 -9.87
N GLY A 124 12.77 -18.03 -10.78
CA GLY A 124 11.67 -18.64 -11.54
C GLY A 124 10.46 -19.02 -10.69
N LYS A 125 10.39 -18.54 -9.45
CA LYS A 125 9.38 -18.91 -8.46
C LYS A 125 9.12 -17.75 -7.50
N VAL A 126 7.85 -17.53 -7.15
CA VAL A 126 7.43 -16.66 -6.05
C VAL A 126 7.23 -17.49 -4.78
N GLU A 127 7.63 -16.94 -3.63
CA GLU A 127 7.35 -17.55 -2.34
C GLU A 127 5.88 -17.38 -1.93
N ARG A 128 5.33 -18.39 -1.24
CA ARG A 128 3.89 -18.40 -0.87
C ARG A 128 3.46 -17.18 -0.05
N TRP A 129 4.30 -16.73 0.89
CA TRP A 129 3.99 -15.56 1.71
C TRP A 129 3.80 -14.29 0.85
N LEU A 130 4.51 -14.21 -0.28
CA LEU A 130 4.43 -13.08 -1.18
C LEU A 130 3.23 -13.18 -2.12
N GLU A 131 2.86 -14.40 -2.53
CA GLU A 131 1.57 -14.66 -3.21
C GLU A 131 0.37 -14.28 -2.31
N ASP A 132 0.45 -14.60 -1.02
CA ASP A 132 -0.57 -14.25 -0.03
C ASP A 132 -0.68 -12.72 0.13
N LEU A 133 0.44 -12.01 0.23
CA LEU A 133 0.47 -10.54 0.25
C LEU A 133 -0.09 -9.93 -1.04
N TRP A 134 0.23 -10.52 -2.18
CA TRP A 134 -0.31 -10.04 -3.45
C TRP A 134 -1.83 -10.18 -3.52
N THR A 135 -2.39 -11.25 -2.97
CA THR A 135 -3.85 -11.40 -2.86
C THR A 135 -4.48 -10.27 -2.04
N TRP A 136 -3.79 -9.77 -1.01
CA TRP A 136 -4.22 -8.56 -0.29
C TRP A 136 -4.09 -7.29 -1.13
N MET A 137 -3.04 -7.17 -1.95
CA MET A 137 -2.87 -6.03 -2.88
C MET A 137 -3.93 -5.98 -3.97
N VAL A 138 -4.40 -7.13 -4.45
CA VAL A 138 -5.53 -7.18 -5.40
C VAL A 138 -6.80 -6.61 -4.75
N LYS A 139 -7.11 -7.00 -3.50
CA LYS A 139 -8.24 -6.45 -2.74
C LYS A 139 -8.08 -4.93 -2.49
N PHE A 140 -6.88 -4.50 -2.09
CA PHE A 140 -6.57 -3.08 -1.92
C PHE A 140 -6.85 -2.29 -3.20
N LYS A 141 -6.39 -2.79 -4.35
CA LYS A 141 -6.64 -2.17 -5.67
C LYS A 141 -8.14 -2.08 -5.98
N ASP A 142 -8.92 -3.14 -5.71
CA ASP A 142 -10.38 -3.13 -5.91
C ASP A 142 -11.06 -2.08 -5.03
N ASP A 143 -10.63 -1.96 -3.78
CA ASP A 143 -11.14 -0.95 -2.85
C ASP A 143 -10.77 0.48 -3.29
N VAL A 144 -9.53 0.71 -3.71
CA VAL A 144 -9.09 2.02 -4.22
C VAL A 144 -9.81 2.37 -5.52
N TYR A 145 -10.04 1.41 -6.42
CA TYR A 145 -10.84 1.62 -7.63
C TYR A 145 -12.25 2.11 -7.28
N THR A 146 -12.88 1.45 -6.30
CA THR A 146 -14.20 1.85 -5.78
C THR A 146 -14.18 3.28 -5.23
N ILE A 147 -13.16 3.65 -4.44
CA ILE A 147 -12.98 5.02 -3.93
C ILE A 147 -12.84 6.04 -5.06
N ALA A 148 -12.12 5.72 -6.13
CA ALA A 148 -11.93 6.65 -7.24
C ALA A 148 -13.25 7.02 -7.93
N ILE A 149 -14.12 6.02 -8.13
CA ILE A 149 -15.37 6.16 -8.89
C ILE A 149 -16.53 6.69 -8.05
N GLU A 150 -16.62 6.32 -6.77
CA GLU A 150 -17.72 6.70 -5.89
C GLU A 150 -17.67 8.16 -5.45
N ILE A 151 -18.82 8.68 -5.03
CA ILE A 151 -18.89 10.02 -4.41
C ILE A 151 -18.26 9.93 -3.02
N GLY A 152 -17.35 10.86 -2.73
CA GLY A 152 -16.64 10.88 -1.46
C GLY A 152 -15.69 12.07 -1.35
N PRO A 153 -14.87 12.11 -0.28
CA PRO A 153 -13.91 13.17 -0.05
C PRO A 153 -12.97 13.35 -1.25
N VAL A 154 -12.94 14.57 -1.80
CA VAL A 154 -12.19 14.90 -3.04
C VAL A 154 -10.72 14.52 -2.93
N ARG A 155 -10.10 14.74 -1.77
CA ARG A 155 -8.69 14.42 -1.53
C ARG A 155 -8.41 12.91 -1.70
N THR A 156 -9.23 12.07 -1.07
CA THR A 156 -9.08 10.61 -1.13
C THR A 156 -9.32 10.10 -2.55
N ARG A 157 -10.32 10.64 -3.24
CA ARG A 157 -10.60 10.32 -4.65
C ARG A 157 -9.43 10.68 -5.57
N LEU A 158 -8.83 11.85 -5.38
CA LEU A 158 -7.68 12.30 -6.18
C LEU A 158 -6.48 11.35 -5.99
N LEU A 159 -6.20 10.95 -4.76
CA LEU A 159 -5.14 9.98 -4.47
C LEU A 159 -5.45 8.61 -5.05
N ALA A 160 -6.71 8.17 -5.02
CA ALA A 160 -7.14 6.92 -5.64
C ALA A 160 -6.95 6.94 -7.16
N LEU A 161 -7.27 8.05 -7.82
CA LEU A 161 -6.99 8.23 -9.26
C LEU A 161 -5.49 8.19 -9.57
N LYS A 162 -4.63 8.75 -8.71
CA LYS A 162 -3.17 8.65 -8.84
C LYS A 162 -2.63 7.24 -8.61
N PHE A 163 -3.24 6.47 -7.72
CA PHE A 163 -2.95 5.04 -7.60
C PHE A 163 -3.31 4.29 -8.89
N LEU A 164 -4.49 4.53 -9.45
CA LEU A 164 -4.91 3.91 -10.72
C LEU A 164 -3.98 4.27 -11.88
N GLU A 165 -3.40 5.48 -11.87
CA GLU A 165 -2.38 5.92 -12.84
C GLU A 165 -1.14 5.06 -12.73
N THR A 166 -0.65 4.93 -11.50
CA THR A 166 0.51 4.11 -11.17
C THR A 166 0.27 2.67 -11.59
N TYR A 167 -0.92 2.12 -11.33
CA TYR A 167 -1.30 0.78 -11.77
C TYR A 167 -1.25 0.65 -13.30
N VAL A 168 -1.86 1.60 -14.05
CA VAL A 168 -1.85 1.57 -15.51
C VAL A 168 -0.43 1.68 -16.06
N LEU A 169 0.41 2.53 -15.49
CA LEU A 169 1.81 2.68 -15.89
C LEU A 169 2.59 1.37 -15.67
N LEU A 170 2.45 0.74 -14.50
CA LEU A 170 3.15 -0.52 -14.18
C LEU A 170 2.77 -1.65 -15.14
N PHE A 171 1.50 -1.72 -15.56
CA PHE A 171 0.98 -2.81 -16.41
C PHE A 171 0.74 -2.40 -17.86
N SER A 172 1.31 -1.28 -18.32
CA SER A 172 1.37 -0.92 -19.73
C SER A 172 2.76 -1.26 -20.27
N PRO A 173 2.90 -2.22 -21.20
CA PRO A 173 4.21 -2.62 -21.69
C PRO A 173 4.90 -1.48 -22.44
N ASP A 174 6.10 -1.11 -21.98
CA ASP A 174 6.98 -0.19 -22.69
C ASP A 174 7.53 -0.86 -23.96
N LYS A 175 7.29 -0.23 -25.12
CA LYS A 175 7.77 -0.76 -26.41
C LYS A 175 9.29 -0.74 -26.56
N ASN A 176 10.00 0.01 -25.72
CA ASN A 176 11.43 0.28 -25.84
C ASN A 176 12.29 -0.32 -24.72
N ASP A 177 11.71 -0.99 -23.73
CA ASP A 177 12.50 -1.46 -22.59
C ASP A 177 13.19 -2.81 -22.90
N SER A 178 14.49 -2.87 -22.63
CA SER A 178 15.40 -3.94 -23.06
C SER A 178 15.30 -5.22 -22.20
N GLY A 179 14.25 -5.36 -21.39
CA GLY A 179 13.96 -6.56 -20.60
C GLY A 179 15.00 -6.90 -19.52
N ARG A 180 15.96 -6.00 -19.25
CA ARG A 180 17.00 -6.21 -18.23
C ARG A 180 16.79 -5.26 -17.05
N PRO A 181 16.69 -5.76 -15.80
CA PRO A 181 16.70 -4.90 -14.63
C PRO A 181 18.06 -4.18 -14.55
N VAL A 182 18.05 -2.85 -14.69
CA VAL A 182 19.26 -2.04 -14.51
C VAL A 182 19.49 -1.85 -13.01
N VAL A 183 20.57 -2.44 -12.49
CA VAL A 183 21.04 -2.19 -11.12
C VAL A 183 21.90 -0.92 -11.14
N ALA A 184 21.31 0.23 -10.86
CA ALA A 184 22.07 1.46 -10.66
C ALA A 184 21.43 2.34 -9.59
N GLY A 185 21.87 2.20 -8.34
CA GLY A 185 21.88 3.24 -7.29
C GLY A 185 20.56 3.87 -6.83
N SER A 186 19.44 3.68 -7.50
CA SER A 186 18.12 4.20 -7.15
C SER A 186 17.05 3.21 -7.62
N ARG A 187 16.27 2.68 -6.66
CA ARG A 187 14.95 2.02 -6.76
C ARG A 187 14.61 1.35 -8.10
N HIS A 188 14.45 0.02 -8.13
CA HIS A 188 14.11 -0.66 -9.39
C HIS A 188 12.75 -0.15 -9.89
N VAL A 189 12.71 0.35 -11.12
CA VAL A 189 11.44 0.65 -11.77
C VAL A 189 10.94 -0.66 -12.35
N PHE A 190 9.91 -1.24 -11.73
CA PHE A 190 9.27 -2.46 -12.21
C PHE A 190 8.83 -2.30 -13.68
N ASN A 191 9.03 -3.35 -14.48
CA ASN A 191 8.48 -3.45 -15.83
C ASN A 191 7.71 -4.78 -15.99
N VAL A 192 6.49 -4.72 -16.52
CA VAL A 192 5.64 -5.92 -16.77
C VAL A 192 6.31 -6.98 -17.64
N SER A 193 7.27 -6.58 -18.50
CA SER A 193 8.09 -7.51 -19.29
C SER A 193 8.97 -8.44 -18.46
N TRP A 194 9.17 -8.18 -17.15
CA TRP A 194 9.89 -9.09 -16.27
C TRP A 194 9.08 -10.32 -15.87
N LEU A 195 7.77 -10.32 -16.17
CA LEU A 195 6.87 -11.45 -15.89
C LEU A 195 6.82 -12.47 -17.04
N VAL A 196 7.84 -12.51 -17.90
CA VAL A 196 7.94 -13.45 -19.04
C VAL A 196 7.94 -14.90 -18.52
N GLY A 197 7.08 -15.73 -19.11
CA GLY A 197 6.88 -17.13 -18.71
C GLY A 197 5.59 -17.36 -17.93
N GLY A 198 5.00 -16.30 -17.37
CA GLY A 198 3.72 -16.34 -16.65
C GLY A 198 3.84 -17.02 -15.28
N HIS A 199 3.27 -16.40 -14.26
CA HIS A 199 3.06 -17.03 -12.94
C HIS A 199 1.56 -17.11 -12.68
N PRO A 200 1.00 -18.17 -12.08
CA PRO A 200 -0.45 -18.30 -11.86
C PRO A 200 -1.08 -17.11 -11.11
N VAL A 201 -0.29 -16.45 -10.26
CA VAL A 201 -0.69 -15.29 -9.45
C VAL A 201 -0.38 -13.95 -10.14
N LEU A 202 0.53 -13.94 -11.12
CA LEU A 202 0.94 -12.76 -11.90
C LEU A 202 0.84 -13.04 -13.40
N ASP A 203 -0.38 -13.30 -13.88
CA ASP A 203 -0.64 -13.45 -15.32
C ASP A 203 -0.66 -12.07 -16.00
N PRO A 204 0.38 -11.71 -16.79
CA PRO A 204 0.47 -10.38 -17.40
C PRO A 204 -0.74 -10.04 -18.27
N ALA A 205 -1.37 -11.03 -18.91
CA ALA A 205 -2.52 -10.80 -19.77
C ALA A 205 -3.72 -10.24 -18.97
N VAL A 206 -3.93 -10.76 -17.75
CA VAL A 206 -5.01 -10.31 -16.85
C VAL A 206 -4.76 -8.86 -16.40
N TYR A 207 -3.55 -8.55 -15.94
CA TYR A 207 -3.20 -7.20 -15.46
C TYR A 207 -3.21 -6.15 -16.58
N ILE A 208 -2.71 -6.49 -17.77
CA ILE A 208 -2.77 -5.60 -18.95
C ILE A 208 -4.23 -5.34 -19.37
N ALA A 209 -5.08 -6.38 -19.37
CA ALA A 209 -6.50 -6.21 -19.70
C ALA A 209 -7.22 -5.34 -18.66
N GLU A 210 -6.89 -5.50 -17.38
CA GLU A 210 -7.41 -4.66 -16.31
C GLU A 210 -6.95 -3.21 -16.43
N ALA A 211 -5.67 -2.96 -16.73
CA ALA A 211 -5.16 -1.61 -16.97
C ALA A 211 -5.93 -0.91 -18.08
N LYS A 212 -6.21 -1.60 -19.19
CA LYS A 212 -7.04 -1.07 -20.29
C LYS A 212 -8.47 -0.76 -19.84
N ARG A 213 -9.07 -1.58 -18.97
CA ARG A 213 -10.40 -1.34 -18.41
C ARG A 213 -10.42 -0.09 -17.53
N ILE A 214 -9.38 0.12 -16.72
CA ILE A 214 -9.23 1.31 -15.87
C ILE A 214 -9.15 2.57 -16.74
N VAL A 215 -8.35 2.55 -17.81
CA VAL A 215 -8.29 3.64 -18.80
C VAL A 215 -9.69 3.94 -19.37
N GLY A 216 -10.44 2.92 -19.77
CA GLY A 216 -11.82 3.08 -20.25
C GLY A 216 -12.74 3.75 -19.23
N THR A 217 -12.65 3.33 -17.96
CA THR A 217 -13.43 3.93 -16.85
C THR A 217 -13.14 5.42 -16.70
N LEU A 218 -11.88 5.83 -16.85
CA LEU A 218 -11.48 7.23 -16.72
C LEU A 218 -11.97 8.09 -17.87
N PHE A 219 -11.96 7.53 -19.09
CA PHE A 219 -12.62 8.18 -20.23
C PHE A 219 -14.12 8.37 -19.97
N ASP A 220 -14.78 7.39 -19.36
CA ASP A 220 -16.20 7.52 -19.01
C ASP A 220 -16.43 8.59 -17.92
N LEU A 221 -15.54 8.70 -16.94
CA LEU A 221 -15.58 9.79 -15.96
C LEU A 221 -15.41 11.16 -16.64
N LEU A 222 -14.48 11.30 -17.60
CA LEU A 222 -14.30 12.55 -18.36
C LEU A 222 -15.55 12.95 -19.15
N LYS A 223 -16.31 12.00 -19.69
CA LYS A 223 -17.59 12.31 -20.37
C LYS A 223 -18.60 12.96 -19.42
N THR A 224 -18.45 12.73 -18.12
CA THR A 224 -19.27 13.33 -17.05
C THR A 224 -18.60 14.52 -16.37
N ALA A 225 -17.51 15.09 -16.93
CA ALA A 225 -16.70 16.13 -16.32
C ALA A 225 -17.48 17.38 -15.86
N SER A 226 -18.63 17.68 -16.47
CA SER A 226 -19.52 18.77 -16.04
C SER A 226 -20.08 18.59 -14.62
N SER A 227 -20.04 17.37 -14.09
CA SER A 227 -20.50 16.99 -12.75
C SER A 227 -19.37 16.68 -11.77
N LEU A 228 -18.11 16.72 -12.23
CA LEU A 228 -16.95 16.41 -11.42
C LEU A 228 -16.33 17.69 -10.81
N PRO A 229 -15.84 17.64 -9.57
CA PRO A 229 -14.97 18.67 -9.02
C PRO A 229 -13.81 18.98 -9.97
N GLY A 230 -13.54 20.26 -10.22
CA GLY A 230 -12.57 20.68 -11.24
C GLY A 230 -11.17 20.08 -11.07
N CYS A 231 -10.70 19.89 -9.82
CA CYS A 231 -9.41 19.24 -9.56
C CYS A 231 -9.38 17.76 -9.93
N LEU A 232 -10.50 17.04 -9.87
CA LEU A 232 -10.60 15.66 -10.35
C LEU A 232 -10.55 15.65 -11.88
N THR A 233 -11.29 16.55 -12.54
CA THR A 233 -11.22 16.71 -14.00
C THR A 233 -9.79 16.98 -14.46
N VAL A 234 -9.08 17.91 -13.83
CA VAL A 234 -7.67 18.21 -14.14
C VAL A 234 -6.77 17.00 -13.91
N THR A 235 -7.00 16.23 -12.83
CA THR A 235 -6.20 15.03 -12.54
C THR A 235 -6.39 13.96 -13.61
N ILE A 236 -7.60 13.77 -14.12
CA ILE A 236 -7.90 12.77 -15.16
C ILE A 236 -7.42 13.25 -16.54
N VAL A 237 -7.36 14.56 -16.80
CA VAL A 237 -6.80 15.11 -18.05
C VAL A 237 -5.27 15.10 -18.06
N ASN A 238 -4.64 15.35 -16.90
CA ASN A 238 -3.17 15.35 -16.73
C ASN A 238 -2.58 13.94 -16.56
N TRP A 239 -3.39 12.90 -16.71
CA TRP A 239 -2.95 11.51 -16.76
C TRP A 239 -2.01 11.26 -17.94
#